data_AF-A0AAW1V4X1-F1
#
_entry.id   AF-A0AAW1V4X1-F1
#
_cell.length_a   1.000
_cell.length_b   1.000
_cell.length_c   1.000
_cell.angle_alpha   90.00
_cell.angle_beta   90.00
_cell.angle_gamma   90.00
#
_symmetry.space_group_name_H-M   'P 1'
#
loop_
_entity.id
_entity.type
_entity.pdbx_description
1 polymer ?
#
loop_
_entity_poly.entity_id
_entity_poly.type
_entity_poly.pdbx_seq_one_letter_code
_entity_poly.pdbx_strand_id
1 'polypeptide(L)'
;MVKFPNSLELVSKFKKHKNKLEQLIRQTKTDYYRKQIDKNKDNSRGLWNIVNEAKETKIEISEIENIQGDKLIKEKREIANEFNKYFSEIGVNLAKKIGKTPENEKEVASMIKELKKKNPLGGMVSPQQH
;
A
#
# COMPACT_ATOMS: atom_id res chain seq x y z
N MET A 1 -2.38 39.18 -40.92
CA MET A 1 -3.24 38.49 -39.94
C MET A 1 -4.22 39.48 -39.34
N VAL A 2 -5.49 39.42 -39.75
CA VAL A 2 -6.54 40.31 -39.24
C VAL A 2 -6.91 39.86 -37.83
N LYS A 3 -6.51 40.62 -36.80
CA LYS A 3 -7.03 40.44 -35.44
C LYS A 3 -8.37 41.16 -35.35
N PHE A 4 -9.47 40.41 -35.21
CA PHE A 4 -10.80 40.97 -34.98
C PHE A 4 -10.82 41.69 -33.62
N PRO A 5 -10.97 43.03 -33.56
CA PRO A 5 -10.90 43.80 -32.31
C PRO A 5 -11.97 43.38 -31.29
N ASN A 6 -13.17 43.06 -31.79
CA ASN A 6 -14.30 42.59 -30.98
C ASN A 6 -14.06 41.21 -30.35
N SER A 7 -13.18 40.38 -30.94
CA SER A 7 -12.90 39.03 -30.43
C SER A 7 -12.12 39.06 -29.11
N LEU A 8 -11.16 39.97 -28.97
CA LEU A 8 -10.38 40.14 -27.73
C LEU A 8 -11.24 40.64 -26.57
N GLU A 9 -12.16 41.58 -26.85
CA GLU A 9 -13.07 42.11 -25.83
C GLU A 9 -14.06 41.04 -25.35
N LEU A 10 -14.64 40.26 -26.28
CA LEU A 10 -15.53 39.14 -25.97
C LEU A 10 -14.82 38.05 -25.15
N VAL A 11 -13.59 37.67 -25.52
CA VAL A 11 -12.78 36.71 -24.76
C VAL A 11 -12.46 37.22 -23.35
N SER A 12 -12.15 38.52 -23.21
CA SER A 12 -11.91 39.14 -21.91
C SER A 12 -13.16 39.12 -21.03
N LYS A 13 -14.32 39.50 -21.58
CA LYS A 13 -15.62 39.44 -20.87
C LYS A 13 -15.94 38.00 -20.44
N PHE A 14 -15.81 37.03 -21.34
CA PHE A 14 -16.01 35.62 -21.03
C PHE A 14 -15.12 35.16 -19.89
N LYS A 15 -13.81 35.45 -19.94
CA LYS A 15 -12.88 35.11 -18.85
C LYS A 15 -13.27 35.75 -17.53
N LYS A 16 -13.68 37.02 -17.52
CA LYS A 16 -14.15 37.70 -16.30
C LYS A 16 -15.36 36.99 -15.70
N HIS A 17 -16.36 36.67 -16.52
CA HIS A 17 -17.56 35.97 -16.05
C HIS A 17 -17.24 34.54 -15.58
N LYS A 18 -16.41 33.80 -16.31
CA LYS A 18 -15.93 32.48 -15.91
C LYS A 18 -15.22 32.52 -14.56
N ASN A 19 -14.26 33.44 -14.40
CA ASN A 19 -13.51 33.58 -13.16
C ASN A 19 -14.43 33.96 -11.99
N LYS A 20 -15.39 34.86 -12.23
CA LYS A 20 -16.39 35.26 -11.21
C LYS A 20 -17.28 34.08 -10.82
N LEU A 21 -17.70 33.27 -11.79
CA LEU A 21 -18.47 32.04 -11.54
C LEU A 21 -17.66 31.03 -10.73
N GLU A 22 -16.42 30.75 -11.13
CA GLU A 22 -15.52 29.85 -10.40
C GLU A 22 -15.26 30.34 -8.98
N GLN A 23 -15.05 31.65 -8.81
CA GLN A 23 -14.90 32.29 -7.50
C GLN A 23 -16.16 32.08 -6.65
N LEU A 24 -17.35 32.32 -7.21
CA LEU A 24 -18.61 32.12 -6.50
C LEU A 24 -18.81 30.66 -6.10
N ILE A 25 -18.51 29.71 -6.99
CA ILE A 25 -18.59 28.27 -6.68
C ILE A 25 -17.65 27.93 -5.52
N ARG A 26 -16.40 28.41 -5.54
CA ARG A 26 -15.42 28.18 -4.47
C ARG A 26 -15.89 28.77 -3.14
N GLN A 27 -16.40 30.01 -3.15
CA GLN A 27 -16.91 30.69 -1.97
C GLN A 27 -18.10 29.92 -1.38
N THR A 28 -19.11 29.61 -2.19
CA THR A 28 -20.30 28.87 -1.76
C THR A 28 -19.95 27.51 -1.17
N LYS A 29 -19.04 26.75 -1.80
CA LYS A 29 -18.58 25.46 -1.26
C LYS A 29 -17.86 25.62 0.08
N THR A 30 -16.96 26.60 0.16
CA THR A 30 -16.23 26.88 1.40
C THR A 30 -17.18 27.24 2.53
N ASP A 31 -18.16 28.11 2.27
CA ASP A 31 -19.12 28.56 3.27
C ASP A 31 -20.09 27.45 3.70
N TYR A 32 -20.47 26.56 2.78
CA TYR A 32 -21.22 25.35 3.10
C TYR A 32 -20.46 24.46 4.09
N TYR A 33 -19.21 24.10 3.77
CA TYR A 33 -18.42 23.22 4.63
C TYR A 33 -18.07 23.86 5.97
N ARG A 34 -17.78 25.17 6.00
CA ARG A 34 -17.62 25.93 7.26
C ARG A 34 -18.84 25.79 8.17
N LYS A 35 -20.04 26.04 7.63
CA LYS A 35 -21.29 25.92 8.39
C LYS A 35 -21.53 24.48 8.88
N GLN A 36 -21.18 23.48 8.08
CA GLN A 36 -21.35 22.07 8.49
C GLN A 36 -20.37 21.67 9.60
N ILE A 37 -19.12 22.14 9.52
CA ILE A 37 -18.10 21.93 10.55
C ILE A 37 -18.55 22.60 11.87
N ASP A 38 -18.99 23.86 11.81
CA ASP A 38 -19.45 24.58 13.01
C ASP A 38 -20.64 23.88 13.69
N LYS A 39 -21.54 23.29 12.91
CA LYS A 39 -22.67 22.50 13.41
C LYS A 39 -22.26 21.18 14.06
N ASN A 40 -21.14 20.59 13.65
CA ASN A 40 -20.68 19.28 14.11
C ASN A 40 -19.42 19.35 14.99
N LYS A 41 -19.07 20.54 15.50
CA LYS A 41 -17.88 20.77 16.31
C LYS A 41 -17.76 19.83 17.53
N ASP A 42 -18.89 19.46 18.13
CA ASP A 42 -18.96 18.58 19.30
C ASP A 42 -19.20 17.09 18.91
N ASN A 43 -19.37 16.80 17.62
CA ASN A 43 -19.61 15.46 17.09
C ASN A 43 -18.47 15.03 16.15
N SER A 44 -17.44 14.39 16.72
CA SER A 44 -16.27 13.93 15.97
C SER A 44 -16.62 12.98 14.82
N ARG A 45 -17.67 12.16 14.95
CA ARG A 45 -18.12 11.25 13.87
C ARG A 45 -18.78 12.03 12.73
N GLY A 46 -19.61 13.01 13.06
CA GLY A 46 -20.23 13.93 12.10
C GLY A 46 -19.18 14.74 11.34
N LEU A 47 -18.17 15.25 12.05
CA LEU A 47 -17.04 15.97 11.46
C LEU A 47 -16.27 15.10 10.48
N TRP A 48 -15.97 13.84 10.84
CA TRP A 48 -15.31 12.90 9.93
C TRP A 48 -16.14 12.63 8.67
N ASN A 49 -17.46 12.48 8.79
CA ASN A 49 -18.33 12.31 7.62
C ASN A 49 -18.26 13.51 6.67
N ILE A 50 -18.25 14.74 7.21
CA ILE A 50 -18.12 15.97 6.42
C ILE A 50 -16.76 16.03 5.70
N VAL A 51 -15.69 15.63 6.38
CA VAL A 51 -14.34 15.55 5.78
C VAL A 51 -14.30 14.50 4.66
N ASN A 52 -14.94 13.35 4.86
CA ASN A 52 -15.03 12.30 3.83
C ASN A 52 -15.83 12.79 2.62
N GLU A 53 -16.97 13.44 2.82
CA GLU A 53 -17.77 14.06 1.76
C GLU A 53 -16.96 15.12 0.99
N ALA A 54 -16.22 15.98 1.69
CA ALA A 54 -15.35 16.97 1.06
C ALA A 54 -14.17 16.33 0.29
N LYS A 55 -13.74 15.13 0.71
CA LYS A 55 -12.65 14.35 0.10
C LYS A 55 -13.11 13.48 -1.07
N GLU A 56 -14.42 13.30 -1.29
CA GLU A 56 -14.98 12.59 -2.45
C GLU A 56 -14.73 13.34 -3.78
N THR A 57 -13.48 13.63 -4.10
CA THR A 57 -12.94 13.26 -5.42
C THR A 57 -13.30 11.80 -5.63
N LYS A 58 -14.13 11.50 -6.63
CA LYS A 58 -14.26 10.13 -7.15
C LYS A 58 -12.84 9.64 -7.43
N ILE A 59 -12.27 8.91 -6.49
CA ILE A 59 -11.13 8.06 -6.78
C ILE A 59 -11.78 6.97 -7.59
N GLU A 60 -11.70 7.09 -8.92
CA GLU A 60 -11.84 5.92 -9.75
C GLU A 60 -10.79 4.96 -9.21
N ILE A 61 -11.25 3.94 -8.49
CA ILE A 61 -10.40 2.85 -8.08
C ILE A 61 -9.97 2.25 -9.40
N SER A 62 -8.79 2.65 -9.90
CA SER A 62 -8.23 2.09 -11.11
C SER A 62 -8.15 0.60 -10.87
N GLU A 63 -8.77 -0.17 -11.76
CA GLU A 63 -8.69 -1.63 -11.72
C GLU A 63 -7.20 -1.99 -11.63
N ILE A 64 -6.88 -2.85 -10.66
CA ILE A 64 -5.50 -3.30 -10.47
C ILE A 64 -5.18 -4.16 -11.68
N GLU A 65 -4.19 -3.74 -12.47
CA GLU A 65 -3.69 -4.49 -13.61
C GLU A 65 -2.28 -5.00 -13.27
N ASN A 66 -2.00 -6.27 -13.57
CA ASN A 66 -0.65 -6.83 -13.49
C ASN A 66 -0.17 -7.21 -14.89
N ILE A 67 1.14 -7.14 -15.11
CA ILE A 67 1.77 -7.52 -16.37
C ILE A 67 2.63 -8.75 -16.11
N GLN A 68 2.19 -9.88 -16.64
CA GLN A 68 2.94 -11.13 -16.65
C GLN A 68 3.59 -11.31 -18.03
N GLY A 69 4.85 -10.91 -18.18
CA GLY A 69 5.52 -10.90 -19.49
C GLY A 69 4.84 -9.91 -20.44
N ASP A 70 4.25 -10.39 -21.52
CA ASP A 70 3.50 -9.57 -22.50
C ASP A 70 1.97 -9.59 -22.28
N LYS A 71 1.48 -10.30 -21.25
CA LYS A 71 0.03 -10.43 -20.99
C LYS A 71 -0.42 -9.50 -19.89
N LEU A 72 -1.45 -8.69 -20.20
CA LEU A 72 -2.16 -7.86 -19.23
C LEU A 72 -3.20 -8.71 -18.49
N ILE A 73 -3.08 -8.80 -17.17
CA ILE A 73 -4.01 -9.50 -16.28
C ILE A 73 -4.80 -8.44 -15.52
N LYS A 74 -6.13 -8.46 -15.69
CA LYS A 74 -7.06 -7.54 -14.99
C LYS A 74 -7.91 -8.24 -13.94
N GLU A 75 -7.90 -9.57 -13.92
CA GLU A 75 -8.70 -10.36 -13.00
C GLU A 75 -7.99 -10.47 -11.64
N LYS A 76 -8.67 -10.05 -10.57
CA LYS A 76 -8.06 -9.87 -9.23
C LYS A 76 -7.52 -11.17 -8.65
N ARG A 77 -8.16 -12.32 -8.90
CA ARG A 77 -7.74 -13.61 -8.37
C ARG A 77 -6.50 -14.12 -9.11
N GLU A 78 -6.40 -13.93 -10.41
CA GLU A 78 -5.20 -14.24 -11.21
C GLU A 78 -4.02 -13.40 -10.74
N ILE A 79 -4.21 -12.08 -10.52
CA ILE A 79 -3.16 -11.19 -9.97
C ILE A 79 -2.70 -11.69 -8.60
N ALA A 80 -3.63 -11.99 -7.69
CA ALA A 80 -3.30 -12.49 -6.37
C ALA A 80 -2.54 -13.83 -6.43
N ASN A 81 -2.94 -14.74 -7.32
CA ASN A 81 -2.25 -16.01 -7.51
C ASN A 81 -0.83 -15.82 -8.04
N GLU A 82 -0.62 -14.87 -8.96
CA GLU A 82 0.69 -14.56 -9.49
C GLU A 82 1.62 -13.99 -8.41
N PHE A 83 1.14 -13.04 -7.61
CA PHE A 83 1.87 -12.52 -6.46
C PHE A 83 2.22 -13.63 -5.46
N ASN A 84 1.23 -14.47 -5.13
CA ASN A 84 1.43 -15.58 -4.21
C ASN A 84 2.50 -16.55 -4.74
N LYS A 85 2.46 -16.87 -6.03
CA LYS A 85 3.44 -17.72 -6.69
C LYS A 85 4.83 -17.10 -6.60
N TYR A 86 4.97 -15.83 -6.99
CA TYR A 86 6.23 -15.11 -6.94
C TYR A 86 6.87 -15.14 -5.55
N PHE A 87 6.14 -14.69 -4.53
CA PHE A 87 6.68 -14.60 -3.17
C PHE A 87 6.93 -15.98 -2.51
N SER A 88 6.15 -17.00 -2.88
CA SER A 88 6.39 -18.37 -2.41
C SER A 88 7.64 -19.00 -3.03
N GLU A 89 7.93 -18.67 -4.29
CA GLU A 89 9.05 -19.25 -5.05
C GLU A 89 10.38 -18.53 -4.81
N ILE A 90 10.39 -17.24 -4.44
CA ILE A 90 11.61 -16.47 -4.21
C ILE A 90 12.55 -17.16 -3.21
N GLY A 91 12.02 -17.65 -2.08
CA GLY A 91 12.84 -18.29 -1.04
C GLY A 91 13.54 -19.55 -1.54
N VAL A 92 12.80 -20.42 -2.25
CA VAL A 92 13.33 -21.65 -2.84
C VAL A 92 14.36 -21.32 -3.93
N ASN A 93 14.08 -20.33 -4.77
CA ASN A 93 14.98 -19.92 -5.84
C ASN A 93 16.27 -19.29 -5.31
N LEU A 94 16.20 -18.56 -4.19
CA LEU A 94 17.36 -17.99 -3.52
C LEU A 94 18.19 -19.09 -2.85
N ALA A 95 17.55 -20.01 -2.13
CA ALA A 95 18.21 -21.16 -1.51
C ALA A 95 18.92 -22.07 -2.51
N LYS A 96 18.36 -22.25 -3.73
CA LYS A 96 19.02 -22.98 -4.82
C LYS A 96 20.27 -22.29 -5.35
N LYS A 97 20.35 -20.95 -5.29
CA LYS A 97 21.49 -20.15 -5.76
C LYS A 97 22.62 -20.08 -4.73
N ILE A 98 22.28 -20.18 -3.45
CA ILE A 98 23.25 -20.30 -2.36
C ILE A 98 23.67 -21.77 -2.34
N GLY A 99 24.74 -22.11 -3.08
CA GLY A 99 25.19 -23.50 -3.23
C GLY A 99 25.39 -24.19 -1.87
N LYS A 100 24.97 -25.46 -1.76
CA LYS A 100 25.35 -26.32 -0.63
C LYS A 100 26.86 -26.53 -0.70
N THR A 101 27.64 -25.81 0.09
CA THR A 101 29.04 -26.15 0.31
C THR A 101 29.11 -27.37 1.22
N PRO A 102 29.62 -28.52 0.74
CA PRO A 102 29.72 -29.75 1.54
C PRO A 102 30.74 -29.64 2.69
N GLU A 103 31.56 -28.59 2.74
CA GLU A 103 32.49 -28.32 3.85
C GLU A 103 31.75 -28.03 5.16
N ASN A 104 30.64 -27.28 5.11
CA ASN A 104 29.92 -26.88 6.31
C ASN A 104 29.18 -28.07 6.96
N GLU A 105 28.70 -29.04 6.18
CA GLU A 105 28.00 -30.22 6.70
C GLU A 105 28.94 -31.15 7.49
N LYS A 106 30.20 -31.29 7.04
CA LYS A 106 31.20 -32.12 7.75
C LYS A 106 31.69 -31.45 9.03
N GLU A 107 31.86 -30.14 9.04
CA GLU A 107 32.24 -29.37 10.23
C GLU A 107 31.12 -29.35 11.29
N VAL A 108 29.86 -29.14 10.87
CA VAL A 108 28.72 -29.18 11.79
C VAL A 108 28.54 -30.59 12.35
N ALA A 109 28.72 -31.64 11.55
CA ALA A 109 28.66 -33.02 12.01
C ALA A 109 29.80 -33.36 13.00
N SER A 110 31.00 -32.82 12.81
CA SER A 110 32.13 -33.03 13.72
C SER A 110 31.91 -32.31 15.06
N MET A 111 31.42 -31.06 15.03
CA MET A 111 31.05 -30.29 16.22
C MET A 111 29.93 -30.97 17.03
N ILE A 112 28.89 -31.49 16.38
CA ILE A 112 27.81 -32.23 17.06
C ILE A 112 28.34 -33.51 17.72
N LYS A 113 29.30 -34.20 17.07
CA LYS A 113 29.93 -35.41 17.62
C LYS A 113 30.81 -35.08 18.83
N GLU A 114 31.53 -33.96 18.82
CA GLU A 114 32.29 -33.47 19.97
C GLU A 114 31.41 -33.08 21.16
N LEU A 115 30.30 -32.37 20.91
CA LEU A 115 29.38 -31.94 21.97
C LEU A 115 28.76 -33.13 22.70
N LYS A 116 28.45 -34.21 21.98
CA LYS A 116 27.95 -35.46 22.59
C LYS A 116 29.02 -36.21 23.38
N LYS A 117 30.30 -36.10 23.00
CA LYS A 117 31.43 -36.74 23.70
C LYS A 117 31.82 -36.00 24.99
N LYS A 118 31.61 -34.68 25.05
CA LYS A 118 31.92 -33.82 26.20
C LYS A 118 30.87 -33.86 27.33
N ASN A 119 29.78 -34.61 27.19
CA ASN A 119 28.77 -34.75 28.25
C ASN A 119 28.50 -36.23 28.60
N PRO A 120 29.36 -36.89 29.40
CA PRO A 120 29.25 -38.31 29.68
C PRO A 120 28.35 -38.66 30.89
N LEU A 121 27.84 -37.70 31.66
CA LEU A 121 27.20 -37.97 32.96
C LEU A 121 25.87 -37.23 33.11
N GLY A 122 24.83 -37.85 32.56
CA GLY A 122 23.44 -37.70 33.01
C GLY A 122 22.92 -39.05 33.52
N GLY A 123 23.72 -39.75 34.33
CA GLY A 123 23.33 -40.98 35.01
C GLY A 123 22.69 -40.67 36.37
N MET A 124 21.42 -41.08 36.51
CA MET A 124 20.69 -41.47 37.73
C MET A 124 21.17 -40.93 39.08
N VAL A 125 20.30 -40.16 39.75
CA VAL A 125 20.09 -40.32 41.20
C VAL A 125 18.58 -40.21 41.49
N SER A 126 17.95 -41.36 41.75
CA SER A 126 16.75 -41.42 42.61
C SER A 126 17.22 -41.35 44.06
N PRO A 127 16.56 -40.58 44.94
CA PRO A 127 16.27 -41.16 46.26
C PRO A 127 14.85 -40.89 46.78
N GLN A 128 14.16 -42.01 47.03
CA GLN A 128 13.43 -42.41 48.23
C GLN A 128 12.39 -41.48 48.91
N GLN A 129 11.20 -42.07 48.98
CA GLN A 129 10.10 -41.98 49.95
C GLN A 129 10.30 -41.14 51.23
N HIS A 130 9.30 -40.31 51.52
CA HIS A 130 8.45 -40.42 52.71
C HIS A 130 7.03 -39.97 52.39
#